data_AF-A0A932H0C9-F1
#
_entry.id   AF-A0A932H0C9-F1
#
_cell.length_a   1.000
_cell.length_b   1.000
_cell.length_c   1.000
_cell.angle_alpha   90.00
_cell.angle_beta   90.00
_cell.angle_gamma   90.00
#
_symmetry.space_group_name_H-M   'P 1'
#
loop_
_entity.id
_entity.type
_entity.pdbx_description
1 polymer ?
#
loop_
_entity_poly.entity_id
_entity_poly.type
_entity_poly.pdbx_seq_one_letter_code
_entity_poly.pdbx_strand_id
1 'polypeptide(L)'
;MDAVVGTLRSAVRGEPGPDPARLNPNFRYLRVTVESRVAFLALGYVDPHPHGPVEVWYSAKREVLRLQGGRLVGATGLTTEWRSVEVPELPSWSAVARAGEPVQWERVRDVMPGYRFGVRDALVLRAIAPPGKSALQGLDPKSLAWFEERFRDEPRAGLMAALGVVVPDAQALPPARYAVEIRDGQQTVVYGEQCLSAELCFTWQRWAVKQ
;
A
#
# COMPACT_ATOMS: atom_id res chain seq x y z
N MET A 1 30.64 -2.44 -8.32
CA MET A 1 29.16 -2.54 -8.26
C MET A 1 28.82 -2.83 -6.81
N ASP A 2 28.78 -1.80 -5.96
CA ASP A 2 28.54 -1.99 -4.53
C ASP A 2 27.04 -1.94 -4.25
N ALA A 3 26.55 -3.05 -3.70
CA ALA A 3 25.16 -3.28 -3.37
C ALA A 3 24.73 -2.36 -2.21
N VAL A 4 23.80 -1.44 -2.47
CA VAL A 4 23.18 -0.63 -1.41
C VAL A 4 21.68 -0.55 -1.65
N VAL A 5 20.95 -1.63 -1.33
CA VAL A 5 19.51 -1.57 -1.07
C VAL A 5 19.18 -2.72 -0.09
N GLY A 6 18.38 -2.45 0.95
CA GLY A 6 17.84 -3.50 1.82
C GLY A 6 16.77 -4.32 1.10
N THR A 7 16.14 -5.26 1.81
CA THR A 7 15.18 -6.17 1.19
C THR A 7 13.94 -6.28 2.05
N LEU A 8 12.78 -6.46 1.42
CA LEU A 8 11.51 -6.59 2.14
C LEU A 8 11.49 -7.87 2.96
N ARG A 9 12.00 -8.98 2.43
CA ARG A 9 12.18 -10.25 3.15
C ARG A 9 13.22 -10.13 4.26
N SER A 10 14.28 -9.35 4.09
CA SER A 10 15.24 -9.04 5.15
C SER A 10 14.58 -8.27 6.29
N ALA A 11 13.72 -7.29 5.94
CA ALA A 11 12.90 -6.59 6.92
C ALA A 11 11.92 -7.54 7.62
N VAL A 12 11.25 -8.44 6.89
CA VAL A 12 10.42 -9.51 7.48
C VAL A 12 11.22 -10.48 8.36
N ARG A 13 12.47 -10.81 7.98
CA ARG A 13 13.30 -11.85 8.63
C ARG A 13 14.15 -11.38 9.79
N GLY A 14 14.24 -10.09 10.02
CA GLY A 14 15.01 -9.62 11.17
C GLY A 14 16.38 -9.01 10.88
N GLU A 15 16.70 -8.62 9.65
CA GLU A 15 18.02 -8.04 9.30
C GLU A 15 18.03 -6.50 9.40
N PRO A 16 19.19 -5.86 9.67
CA PRO A 16 19.32 -4.41 9.66
C PRO A 16 19.06 -3.80 8.29
N GLY A 17 18.35 -2.67 8.25
CA GLY A 17 18.12 -1.89 7.03
C GLY A 17 19.38 -1.16 6.55
N PRO A 18 19.46 -0.76 5.26
CA PRO A 18 20.59 0.00 4.75
C PRO A 18 20.60 1.42 5.33
N ASP A 19 21.79 1.99 5.46
CA ASP A 19 21.97 3.38 5.90
C ASP A 19 21.46 4.35 4.82
N PRO A 20 20.44 5.20 5.11
CA PRO A 20 19.92 6.16 4.14
C PRO A 20 20.97 7.16 3.64
N ALA A 21 22.05 7.43 4.39
CA ALA A 21 23.13 8.33 3.98
C ALA A 21 23.96 7.79 2.80
N ARG A 22 23.81 6.49 2.46
CA ARG A 22 24.54 5.83 1.37
C ARG A 22 23.70 5.66 0.10
N LEU A 23 22.48 6.21 0.05
CA LEU A 23 21.64 6.16 -1.14
C LEU A 23 22.18 7.09 -2.23
N ASN A 24 22.16 6.64 -3.48
CA ASN A 24 22.62 7.45 -4.60
C ASN A 24 21.53 8.49 -4.96
N PRO A 25 21.80 9.80 -4.84
CA PRO A 25 20.78 10.83 -5.00
C PRO A 25 20.20 10.94 -6.42
N ASN A 26 20.81 10.30 -7.42
CA ASN A 26 20.29 10.27 -8.78
C ASN A 26 19.09 9.33 -8.98
N PHE A 27 18.73 8.54 -7.96
CA PHE A 27 17.57 7.64 -8.00
C PHE A 27 16.43 8.14 -7.11
N ARG A 28 15.21 7.74 -7.48
CA ARG A 28 14.02 7.89 -6.63
C ARG A 28 13.88 6.65 -5.76
N TYR A 29 13.57 6.86 -4.48
CA TYR A 29 13.42 5.78 -3.51
C TYR A 29 12.06 5.77 -2.83
N LEU A 30 11.64 4.56 -2.48
CA LEU A 30 10.50 4.28 -1.64
C LEU A 30 11.02 3.67 -0.33
N ARG A 31 10.85 4.36 0.78
CA ARG A 31 11.12 3.81 2.11
C ARG A 31 9.99 2.87 2.48
N VAL A 32 10.28 1.58 2.58
CA VAL A 32 9.32 0.57 3.02
C VAL A 32 9.64 0.14 4.43
N THR A 33 8.64 0.09 5.30
CA THR A 33 8.78 -0.44 6.66
C THR A 33 7.92 -1.68 6.79
N VAL A 34 8.52 -2.78 7.23
CA VAL A 34 7.82 -4.00 7.62
C VAL A 34 8.10 -4.20 9.10
N GLU A 35 7.04 -4.22 9.92
CA GLU A 35 7.15 -4.14 11.38
C GLU A 35 7.99 -2.93 11.84
N SER A 36 9.20 -3.16 12.34
CA SER A 36 10.15 -2.12 12.80
C SER A 36 11.34 -1.92 11.86
N ARG A 37 11.34 -2.59 10.70
CA ARG A 37 12.51 -2.71 9.84
C ARG A 37 12.31 -2.01 8.53
N VAL A 38 13.36 -1.33 8.12
CA VAL A 38 13.35 -0.45 6.95
C VAL A 38 14.09 -1.10 5.80
N ALA A 39 13.47 -1.08 4.64
CA ALA A 39 14.12 -1.25 3.35
C ALA A 39 13.88 0.00 2.51
N PHE A 40 14.79 0.29 1.59
CA PHE A 40 14.51 1.23 0.51
C PHE A 40 14.28 0.42 -0.75
N LEU A 41 13.41 0.86 -1.64
CA LEU A 41 13.29 0.32 -2.99
C LEU A 41 13.62 1.43 -3.98
N ALA A 42 14.34 1.11 -5.04
CA ALA A 42 14.63 2.06 -6.10
C ALA A 42 13.53 1.98 -7.17
N LEU A 43 13.09 3.13 -7.70
CA LEU A 43 12.22 3.14 -8.86
C LEU A 43 12.98 2.62 -10.07
N GLY A 44 12.49 1.54 -10.69
CA GLY A 44 13.05 1.00 -11.91
C GLY A 44 12.53 1.73 -13.14
N TYR A 45 11.21 1.71 -13.31
CA TYR A 45 10.54 2.34 -14.45
C TYR A 45 9.07 2.66 -14.12
N VAL A 46 8.42 3.34 -15.05
CA VAL A 46 7.00 3.70 -14.98
C VAL A 46 6.30 3.13 -16.20
N ASP A 47 5.37 2.20 -15.98
CA ASP A 47 4.57 1.61 -17.04
C ASP A 47 3.38 2.50 -17.37
N PRO A 48 3.14 2.82 -18.66
CA PRO A 48 1.90 3.43 -19.09
C PRO A 48 0.72 2.48 -18.86
N HIS A 49 -0.40 3.02 -18.36
CA HIS A 49 -1.61 2.23 -18.14
C HIS A 49 -2.86 3.12 -18.28
N PRO A 50 -4.00 2.60 -18.81
CA PRO A 50 -5.20 3.42 -19.08
C PRO A 50 -5.73 4.20 -17.88
N HIS A 51 -5.64 3.64 -16.67
CA HIS A 51 -6.07 4.28 -15.42
C HIS A 51 -4.96 5.10 -14.73
N GLY A 52 -3.89 5.43 -15.45
CA GLY A 52 -2.76 6.21 -14.95
C GLY A 52 -1.49 5.38 -14.76
N PRO A 53 -0.30 6.02 -14.74
CA PRO A 53 0.98 5.32 -14.74
C PRO A 53 1.18 4.42 -13.52
N VAL A 54 1.84 3.29 -13.73
CA VAL A 54 2.23 2.33 -12.68
C VAL A 54 3.73 2.45 -12.40
N GLU A 55 4.08 2.89 -11.20
CA GLU A 55 5.47 2.95 -10.73
C GLU A 55 5.93 1.56 -10.28
N VAL A 56 7.05 1.07 -10.80
CA VAL A 56 7.61 -0.25 -10.48
C VAL A 56 8.89 -0.11 -9.66
N TRP A 57 8.83 -0.53 -8.40
CA TRP A 57 9.86 -0.34 -7.38
C TRP A 57 10.56 -1.67 -7.07
N TYR A 58 11.89 -1.67 -7.04
CA TYR A 58 12.72 -2.86 -6.85
C TYR A 58 13.52 -2.81 -5.55
N SER A 59 13.56 -3.93 -4.84
CA SER A 59 14.49 -4.15 -3.73
C SER A 59 15.81 -4.78 -4.19
N ALA A 60 16.82 -4.87 -3.32
CA ALA A 60 18.07 -5.58 -3.66
C ALA A 60 17.90 -7.10 -3.89
N LYS A 61 16.88 -7.73 -3.29
CA LYS A 61 16.60 -9.17 -3.46
C LYS A 61 15.48 -9.42 -4.47
N ARG A 62 15.28 -8.50 -5.41
CA ARG A 62 14.33 -8.63 -6.54
C ARG A 62 12.87 -8.73 -6.11
N GLU A 63 12.53 -8.23 -4.92
CA GLU A 63 11.12 -7.98 -4.61
C GLU A 63 10.64 -6.77 -5.38
N VAL A 64 9.39 -6.81 -5.82
CA VAL A 64 8.79 -5.79 -6.67
C VAL A 64 7.52 -5.29 -6.02
N LEU A 65 7.41 -3.98 -5.83
CA LEU A 65 6.15 -3.31 -5.54
C LEU A 65 5.71 -2.49 -6.74
N ARG A 66 4.43 -2.57 -7.09
CA ARG A 66 3.81 -1.78 -8.16
C ARG A 66 2.79 -0.84 -7.54
N LEU A 67 2.96 0.45 -7.77
CA LEU A 67 2.07 1.49 -7.24
C LEU A 67 1.40 2.26 -8.38
N GLN A 68 0.07 2.40 -8.34
CA GLN A 68 -0.69 3.24 -9.27
C GLN A 68 -1.36 4.36 -8.47
N GLY A 69 -1.01 5.61 -8.75
CA GLY A 69 -1.47 6.75 -7.94
C GLY A 69 -1.13 6.60 -6.44
N GLY A 70 -0.07 5.83 -6.11
CA GLY A 70 0.33 5.50 -4.74
C GLY A 70 -0.45 4.37 -4.05
N ARG A 71 -1.45 3.77 -4.71
CA ARG A 71 -2.13 2.55 -4.26
C ARG A 71 -1.36 1.32 -4.72
N LEU A 72 -1.33 0.29 -3.90
CA LEU A 72 -0.64 -0.96 -4.24
C LEU A 72 -1.44 -1.75 -5.28
N VAL A 73 -0.86 -1.94 -6.46
CA VAL A 73 -1.44 -2.74 -7.55
C VAL A 73 -0.67 -4.02 -7.87
N GLY A 74 0.40 -4.28 -7.13
CA GLY A 74 1.11 -5.56 -7.18
C GLY A 74 2.26 -5.62 -6.19
N ALA A 75 2.50 -6.82 -5.67
CA ALA A 75 3.62 -7.13 -4.79
C ALA A 75 4.11 -8.54 -5.10
N THR A 76 5.34 -8.68 -5.59
CA THR A 76 5.92 -9.96 -6.04
C THR A 76 7.27 -10.20 -5.36
N GLY A 77 7.63 -11.46 -5.12
CA GLY A 77 8.83 -11.83 -4.40
C GLY A 77 8.65 -11.80 -2.89
N LEU A 78 7.42 -11.77 -2.37
CA LEU A 78 7.12 -11.83 -0.93
C LEU A 78 6.59 -13.22 -0.53
N THR A 79 6.29 -13.44 0.75
CA THR A 79 5.66 -14.69 1.23
C THR A 79 4.19 -14.77 0.85
N THR A 80 3.49 -13.64 0.90
CA THR A 80 2.19 -13.43 0.26
C THR A 80 2.37 -12.42 -0.86
N GLU A 81 1.83 -12.70 -2.03
CA GLU A 81 1.95 -11.84 -3.21
C GLU A 81 0.55 -11.44 -3.68
N TRP A 82 0.43 -10.18 -4.10
CA TRP A 82 -0.67 -9.76 -4.95
C TRP A 82 -0.10 -9.63 -6.36
N ARG A 83 -0.49 -10.55 -7.24
CA ARG A 83 0.05 -10.63 -8.61
C ARG A 83 -0.48 -9.51 -9.48
N SER A 84 -1.74 -9.17 -9.28
CA SER A 84 -2.46 -8.10 -9.96
C SER A 84 -3.47 -7.51 -8.97
N VAL A 85 -3.77 -6.22 -9.12
CA VAL A 85 -4.95 -5.59 -8.54
C VAL A 85 -5.54 -4.67 -9.58
N GLU A 86 -6.82 -4.86 -9.84
CA GLU A 86 -7.61 -3.96 -10.67
C GLU A 86 -8.32 -2.98 -9.74
N VAL A 87 -7.95 -1.71 -9.88
CA VAL A 87 -8.57 -0.58 -9.18
C VAL A 87 -9.40 0.19 -10.20
N PRO A 88 -10.72 0.36 -9.99
CA PRO A 88 -11.55 1.15 -10.90
C PRO A 88 -11.18 2.63 -10.81
N GLU A 89 -11.77 3.45 -11.67
CA GLU A 89 -11.69 4.89 -11.51
C GLU A 89 -12.38 5.31 -10.20
N LEU A 90 -11.61 5.88 -9.28
CA LEU A 90 -12.08 6.35 -7.98
C LEU A 90 -12.20 7.88 -7.97
N PRO A 91 -13.10 8.45 -7.15
CA PRO A 91 -13.11 9.88 -6.92
C PRO A 91 -11.73 10.37 -6.45
N SER A 92 -11.37 11.59 -6.86
CA SER A 92 -10.14 12.22 -6.35
C SER A 92 -10.14 12.28 -4.81
N TRP A 93 -8.97 12.27 -4.18
CA TRP A 93 -8.83 12.39 -2.73
C TRP A 93 -9.54 13.63 -2.17
N SER A 94 -9.45 14.76 -2.87
CA SER A 94 -10.19 15.99 -2.51
C SER A 94 -11.71 15.85 -2.65
N ALA A 95 -12.21 14.99 -3.55
CA ALA A 95 -13.63 14.68 -3.62
C ALA A 95 -14.06 13.79 -2.44
N VAL A 96 -13.28 12.76 -2.11
CA VAL A 96 -13.50 11.90 -0.93
C VAL A 96 -13.53 12.72 0.35
N ALA A 97 -12.58 13.66 0.52
CA ALA A 97 -12.51 14.52 1.69
C ALA A 97 -13.72 15.45 1.85
N ARG A 98 -14.36 15.85 0.74
CA ARG A 98 -15.54 16.72 0.72
C ARG A 98 -16.86 15.98 0.80
N ALA A 99 -16.89 14.70 0.44
CA ALA A 99 -18.12 13.92 0.36
C ALA A 99 -18.85 13.80 1.71
N GLY A 100 -18.13 13.89 2.83
CA GLY A 100 -18.67 13.75 4.19
C GLY A 100 -19.06 12.30 4.55
N GLU A 101 -19.42 11.49 3.56
CA GLU A 101 -19.78 10.07 3.69
C GLU A 101 -18.71 9.14 3.08
N PRO A 102 -18.58 7.88 3.57
CA PRO A 102 -17.68 6.90 2.99
C PRO A 102 -18.04 6.55 1.54
N VAL A 103 -17.03 6.53 0.66
CA VAL A 103 -17.14 6.09 -0.73
C VAL A 103 -17.03 4.57 -0.79
N GLN A 104 -18.07 3.91 -1.29
CA GLN A 104 -18.05 2.46 -1.52
C GLN A 104 -17.43 2.13 -2.89
N TRP A 105 -16.64 1.07 -2.95
CA TRP A 105 -16.02 0.61 -4.19
C TRP A 105 -15.56 -0.84 -4.07
N GLU A 106 -15.16 -1.44 -5.18
CA GLU A 106 -14.66 -2.81 -5.25
C GLU A 106 -13.30 -2.86 -5.93
N ARG A 107 -12.44 -3.80 -5.50
CA ARG A 107 -11.24 -4.19 -6.26
C ARG A 107 -11.24 -5.68 -6.54
N VAL A 108 -10.56 -6.05 -7.61
CA VAL A 108 -10.28 -7.44 -7.95
C VAL A 108 -8.78 -7.68 -7.83
N ARG A 109 -8.37 -8.80 -7.23
CA ARG A 109 -6.95 -9.13 -7.05
C ARG A 109 -6.65 -10.62 -7.24
N ASP A 110 -5.47 -10.91 -7.76
CA ASP A 110 -4.92 -12.25 -7.83
C ASP A 110 -3.87 -12.45 -6.74
N VAL A 111 -3.97 -13.56 -5.99
CA VAL A 111 -3.19 -13.75 -4.75
C VAL A 111 -2.41 -15.07 -4.76
N MET A 112 -1.18 -15.03 -4.25
CA MET A 112 -0.33 -16.20 -3.95
C MET A 112 0.11 -16.16 -2.48
N PRO A 113 0.39 -17.31 -1.83
CA PRO A 113 0.45 -18.68 -2.37
C PRO A 113 -0.94 -19.31 -2.62
N GLY A 114 -0.95 -20.47 -3.30
CA GLY A 114 -2.18 -21.23 -3.58
C GLY A 114 -3.08 -20.62 -4.66
N TYR A 115 -2.46 -19.85 -5.57
CA TYR A 115 -3.06 -19.09 -6.67
C TYR A 115 -4.60 -18.96 -6.63
N ARG A 116 -5.06 -17.86 -6.04
CA ARG A 116 -6.47 -17.47 -6.03
C ARG A 116 -6.68 -16.36 -7.03
N PHE A 117 -7.41 -16.67 -8.10
CA PHE A 117 -7.73 -15.74 -9.17
C PHE A 117 -9.02 -14.98 -8.87
N GLY A 118 -9.05 -13.69 -9.19
CA GLY A 118 -10.27 -12.90 -9.20
C GLY A 118 -10.90 -12.69 -7.82
N VAL A 119 -10.10 -12.60 -6.76
CA VAL A 119 -10.59 -12.32 -5.40
C VAL A 119 -11.18 -10.92 -5.38
N ARG A 120 -12.46 -10.79 -5.00
CA ARG A 120 -13.17 -9.51 -4.92
C ARG A 120 -13.18 -9.02 -3.49
N ASP A 121 -12.74 -7.78 -3.28
CA ASP A 121 -12.88 -7.09 -2.00
C ASP A 121 -13.91 -5.97 -2.15
N ALA A 122 -14.95 -5.98 -1.30
CA ALA A 122 -15.86 -4.85 -1.12
C ALA A 122 -15.28 -3.91 -0.08
N LEU A 123 -15.06 -2.64 -0.45
CA LEU A 123 -14.31 -1.68 0.33
C LEU A 123 -15.09 -0.38 0.55
N VAL A 124 -14.75 0.30 1.62
CA VAL A 124 -15.17 1.69 1.87
C VAL A 124 -13.94 2.56 2.09
N LEU A 125 -13.96 3.75 1.51
CA LEU A 125 -12.90 4.75 1.58
C LEU A 125 -13.44 6.03 2.22
N ARG A 126 -12.75 6.55 3.23
CA ARG A 126 -13.13 7.78 3.92
C ARG A 126 -11.93 8.63 4.31
N ALA A 127 -12.13 9.93 4.46
CA ALA A 127 -11.16 10.79 5.13
C ALA A 127 -11.12 10.50 6.64
N ILE A 128 -9.94 10.61 7.24
CA ILE A 128 -9.72 10.44 8.68
C ILE A 128 -8.79 11.56 9.19
N ALA A 129 -8.77 11.76 10.51
CA ALA A 129 -7.71 12.54 11.14
C ALA A 129 -6.36 11.78 11.04
N PRO A 130 -5.21 12.47 11.16
CA PRO A 130 -3.91 11.81 11.21
C PRO A 130 -3.91 10.71 12.29
N PRO A 131 -3.50 9.47 11.95
CA PRO A 131 -3.52 8.38 12.92
C PRO A 131 -2.50 8.62 14.03
N GLY A 132 -2.85 8.25 15.26
CA GLY A 132 -1.96 8.40 16.43
C GLY A 132 -0.66 7.59 16.34
N LYS A 133 -0.61 6.56 15.47
CA LYS A 133 0.59 5.79 15.14
C LYS A 133 0.68 5.61 13.63
N SER A 134 1.84 5.99 13.06
CA SER A 134 2.22 5.70 11.67
C SER A 134 3.75 5.58 11.57
N ALA A 135 4.24 4.98 10.49
CA ALA A 135 5.67 4.91 10.19
C ALA A 135 6.15 6.10 9.33
N LEU A 136 5.34 7.16 9.22
CA LEU A 136 5.67 8.39 8.50
C LEU A 136 6.92 9.03 9.12
N GLN A 137 7.82 9.53 8.28
CA GLN A 137 9.09 10.14 8.68
C GLN A 137 9.34 11.43 7.92
N GLY A 138 9.84 12.46 8.61
CA GLY A 138 10.29 13.71 7.97
C GLY A 138 9.19 14.61 7.37
N LEU A 139 7.92 14.28 7.59
CA LEU A 139 6.76 15.10 7.22
C LEU A 139 5.86 15.28 8.45
N ASP A 140 5.21 16.43 8.59
CA ASP A 140 4.21 16.66 9.63
C ASP A 140 2.91 15.92 9.26
N PRO A 141 2.43 14.95 10.06
CA PRO A 141 1.16 14.29 9.79
C PRO A 141 -0.02 15.25 9.65
N LYS A 142 0.00 16.40 10.34
CA LYS A 142 -1.08 17.39 10.32
C LYS A 142 -1.11 18.22 9.04
N SER A 143 -0.02 18.25 8.27
CA SER A 143 0.02 18.95 6.98
C SER A 143 -0.48 18.09 5.81
N LEU A 144 -0.93 16.86 6.08
CA LEU A 144 -1.38 15.89 5.07
C LEU A 144 -2.86 15.57 5.24
N ALA A 145 -3.54 15.29 4.14
CA ALA A 145 -4.87 14.72 4.16
C ALA A 145 -4.76 13.20 4.33
N TRP A 146 -5.48 12.63 5.30
CA TRP A 146 -5.42 11.20 5.60
C TRP A 146 -6.70 10.50 5.19
N PHE A 147 -6.53 9.29 4.67
CA PHE A 147 -7.63 8.45 4.23
C PHE A 147 -7.47 7.03 4.74
N GLU A 148 -8.58 6.39 5.04
CA GLU A 148 -8.68 4.99 5.44
C GLU A 148 -9.53 4.23 4.44
N GLU A 149 -9.01 3.08 4.02
CA GLU A 149 -9.70 2.08 3.23
C GLU A 149 -9.86 0.83 4.09
N ARG A 150 -11.09 0.34 4.22
CA ARG A 150 -11.40 -0.87 4.98
C ARG A 150 -12.40 -1.73 4.22
N PHE A 151 -12.44 -3.01 4.56
CA PHE A 151 -13.52 -3.88 4.09
C PHE A 151 -14.88 -3.33 4.52
N ARG A 152 -15.87 -3.42 3.63
CA ARG A 152 -17.25 -3.10 3.96
C ARG A 152 -17.73 -4.06 5.04
N ASP A 153 -18.30 -3.50 6.10
CA ASP A 153 -19.01 -4.28 7.10
C ASP A 153 -20.31 -4.80 6.43
N GLU A 154 -20.28 -6.01 5.87
CA GLU A 154 -21.51 -6.64 5.38
C GLU A 154 -22.20 -7.43 6.50
N PRO A 155 -23.52 -7.29 6.67
CA PRO A 155 -24.28 -8.28 7.42
C PRO A 155 -24.11 -9.62 6.69
N ARG A 156 -23.48 -10.60 7.33
CA ARG A 156 -23.40 -11.96 6.77
C ARG A 156 -24.81 -12.48 6.53
N ALA A 157 -25.26 -12.51 5.29
CA ALA A 157 -26.54 -13.09 4.90
C ALA A 157 -26.31 -14.48 4.30
N GLY A 158 -27.13 -15.46 4.70
CA GLY A 158 -27.11 -16.80 4.14
C GLY A 158 -27.13 -17.91 5.20
N LEU A 159 -27.39 -19.15 4.74
CA LEU A 159 -27.56 -20.33 5.59
C LEU A 159 -26.36 -20.56 6.51
N MET A 160 -25.13 -20.32 6.03
CA MET A 160 -23.91 -20.48 6.84
C MET A 160 -23.83 -19.46 7.98
N ALA A 161 -24.21 -18.20 7.73
CA ALA A 161 -24.27 -17.16 8.74
C ALA A 161 -25.36 -17.46 9.79
N ALA A 162 -26.53 -17.94 9.33
CA ALA A 162 -27.63 -18.36 10.20
C ALA A 162 -27.28 -19.58 11.07
N LEU A 163 -26.38 -20.45 10.59
CA LEU A 163 -25.83 -21.59 11.32
C LEU A 163 -24.63 -21.22 12.22
N GLY A 164 -24.28 -19.94 12.34
CA GLY A 164 -23.10 -19.49 13.09
C GLY A 164 -21.77 -19.98 12.50
N VAL A 165 -21.79 -20.50 11.27
CA VAL A 165 -20.59 -20.98 10.59
C VAL A 165 -19.87 -19.77 10.02
N VAL A 166 -18.72 -19.47 10.62
CA VAL A 166 -17.77 -18.50 10.08
C VAL A 166 -17.12 -19.12 8.86
N VAL A 167 -17.68 -18.88 7.68
CA VAL A 167 -16.92 -19.04 6.43
C VAL A 167 -15.84 -17.96 6.47
N PRO A 168 -14.55 -18.30 6.36
CA PRO A 168 -13.54 -17.27 6.19
C PRO A 168 -13.81 -16.63 4.82
N ASP A 169 -14.52 -15.50 4.81
CA ASP A 169 -14.45 -14.57 3.70
C ASP A 169 -12.97 -14.33 3.40
N ALA A 170 -12.67 -14.03 2.13
CA ALA A 170 -11.36 -13.55 1.72
C ALA A 170 -10.79 -12.61 2.79
N GLN A 171 -9.83 -13.15 3.56
CA GLN A 171 -9.47 -12.71 4.90
C GLN A 171 -9.52 -11.19 5.05
N ALA A 172 -10.49 -10.67 5.81
CA ALA A 172 -10.62 -9.23 6.03
C ALA A 172 -9.29 -8.70 6.57
N LEU A 173 -8.64 -7.86 5.77
CA LEU A 173 -7.32 -7.33 6.10
C LEU A 173 -7.48 -6.11 7.01
N PRO A 174 -6.47 -5.81 7.85
CA PRO A 174 -6.43 -4.55 8.57
C PRO A 174 -6.61 -3.35 7.63
N PRO A 175 -7.20 -2.24 8.09
CA PRO A 175 -7.43 -1.07 7.26
C PRO A 175 -6.15 -0.55 6.60
N ALA A 176 -6.22 -0.28 5.31
CA ALA A 176 -5.18 0.44 4.60
C ALA A 176 -5.33 1.94 4.84
N ARG A 177 -4.21 2.65 4.94
CA ARG A 177 -4.18 4.09 5.21
C ARG A 177 -3.28 4.80 4.23
N TYR A 178 -3.68 6.00 3.81
CA TYR A 178 -2.95 6.81 2.85
C TYR A 178 -2.82 8.24 3.36
N ALA A 179 -1.60 8.79 3.30
CA ALA A 179 -1.38 10.21 3.53
C ALA A 179 -1.12 10.88 2.18
N VAL A 180 -1.91 11.91 1.89
CA VAL A 180 -1.95 12.61 0.61
C VAL A 180 -1.49 14.04 0.84
N GLU A 181 -0.46 14.42 0.10
CA GLU A 181 -0.07 15.79 -0.05
C GLU A 181 -0.93 16.44 -1.15
N ILE A 182 -1.58 17.54 -0.79
CA ILE A 182 -2.41 18.31 -1.70
C ILE A 182 -1.76 19.69 -1.84
N ARG A 183 -1.17 19.97 -3.00
CA ARG A 183 -0.51 21.24 -3.32
C ARG A 183 -0.92 21.68 -4.72
N ASP A 184 -1.34 22.93 -4.87
CA ASP A 184 -1.69 23.54 -6.16
C ASP A 184 -2.64 22.69 -7.03
N GLY A 185 -3.61 22.04 -6.38
CA GLY A 185 -4.57 21.14 -7.04
C GLY A 185 -4.04 19.74 -7.37
N GLN A 186 -2.73 19.51 -7.27
CA GLN A 186 -2.12 18.19 -7.42
C GLN A 186 -2.25 17.38 -6.13
N GLN A 187 -2.65 16.11 -6.27
CA GLN A 187 -2.88 15.19 -5.16
C GLN A 187 -1.91 14.02 -5.25
N THR A 188 -1.00 13.94 -4.30
CA THR A 188 0.14 13.03 -4.34
C THR A 188 0.13 12.17 -3.07
N VAL A 189 -0.10 10.86 -3.20
CA VAL A 189 0.09 9.94 -2.07
C VAL A 189 1.58 9.92 -1.74
N VAL A 190 1.94 10.40 -0.54
CA VAL A 190 3.33 10.45 -0.07
C VAL A 190 3.65 9.30 0.88
N TYR A 191 2.62 8.73 1.50
CA TYR A 191 2.71 7.58 2.39
C TYR A 191 1.49 6.66 2.21
N GLY A 192 1.71 5.35 2.29
CA GLY A 192 0.68 4.33 2.36
C GLY A 192 1.02 3.24 3.37
N GLU A 193 0.01 2.58 3.88
CA GLU A 193 0.08 1.44 4.78
C GLU A 193 -0.97 0.43 4.37
N GLN A 194 -0.59 -0.84 4.22
CA GLN A 194 -1.51 -1.90 3.85
C GLN A 194 -0.95 -3.27 4.23
N CYS A 195 -1.84 -4.23 4.41
CA CYS A 195 -1.50 -5.63 4.57
C CYS A 195 -1.82 -6.44 3.30
N LEU A 196 -0.98 -7.43 2.98
CA LEU A 196 -1.26 -8.42 1.93
C LEU A 196 -2.01 -9.64 2.46
N SER A 197 -1.77 -9.94 3.75
CA SER A 197 -2.40 -10.97 4.57
C SER A 197 -2.49 -10.45 6.02
N ALA A 198 -3.18 -11.19 6.91
CA ALA A 198 -3.24 -10.82 8.32
C ALA A 198 -1.87 -10.76 9.02
N GLU A 199 -0.85 -11.43 8.45
CA GLU A 199 0.49 -11.54 9.03
C GLU A 199 1.54 -10.68 8.31
N LEU A 200 1.19 -10.10 7.15
CA LEU A 200 2.13 -9.32 6.35
C LEU A 200 1.57 -7.93 6.07
N CYS A 201 1.94 -6.99 6.94
CA CYS A 201 1.64 -5.57 6.83
C CYS A 201 2.91 -4.76 6.59
N PHE A 202 2.83 -3.74 5.75
CA PHE A 202 3.94 -2.83 5.51
C PHE A 202 3.46 -1.43 5.17
N THR A 203 4.37 -0.48 5.33
CA THR A 203 4.16 0.92 4.97
C THR A 203 5.12 1.28 3.85
N TRP A 204 4.74 2.18 2.95
CA TRP A 204 5.65 2.78 1.98
C TRP A 204 5.58 4.29 2.07
N GLN A 205 6.71 4.96 1.91
CA GLN A 205 6.80 6.41 1.86
C GLN A 205 7.73 6.82 0.74
N ARG A 206 7.30 7.78 -0.09
CA ARG A 206 8.20 8.41 -1.07
C ARG A 206 9.33 9.10 -0.30
N TRP A 207 10.58 8.74 -0.61
CA TRP A 207 11.74 9.18 0.15
C TRP A 207 12.56 10.19 -0.63
N ALA A 208 12.73 11.38 -0.04
CA ALA A 208 13.67 12.38 -0.55
C ALA A 208 15.07 12.06 -0.01
N VAL A 209 15.99 11.70 -0.89
CA VAL A 209 17.41 11.60 -0.52
C VAL A 209 17.90 13.03 -0.26
N LYS A 210 18.46 13.27 0.93
CA LYS A 210 19.12 14.54 1.23
C LYS A 210 20.39 14.61 0.39
N GLN A 211 20.54 15.67 -0.40
CA GLN A 211 21.79 16.01 -1.07
C GLN A 211 22.76 16.65 -0.08
#